data_AF-A0A3P5XAB9-F1
#
_entry.id   AF-A0A3P5XAB9-F1
#
_cell.length_a   1.000
_cell.length_b   1.000
_cell.length_c   1.000
_cell.angle_alpha   90.00
_cell.angle_beta   90.00
_cell.angle_gamma   90.00
#
_symmetry.space_group_name_H-M   'P 1'
#
loop_
_entity.id
_entity.type
_entity.pdbx_description
1 polymer ?
#
loop_
_entity_poly.entity_id
_entity_poly.type
_entity_poly.pdbx_seq_one_letter_code
_entity_poly.pdbx_strand_id
1 'polypeptide(L)'
;MTFSFPRLIALIALPLMAACGARSTVESPQHELPGYEAVEDGSFQIPAVAPQYLIEDHRRAEVAYNGEDAPGTIVVDVYARKLYWVLPEGRAIRYAIAVGREGTSFRGEGYIGRKAHWPSWTPTANMIRRQPEMYAEFAGGLPGGLENPLGSRALYLYRGGRDTMFRIHGTIDNGSIGLATSAGCIRLFNQDVMDLYERADSGTRVRVRTEAESLELEGPQMDDAWGRAVPETPENIAKKERDLVAVAAAEKAEAERKAKAEAAERKAAEKAEAKRLRQCKRKGIDPADCPVPVASEA
;
A
#
# COMPACT_ATOMS: atom_id res chain seq x y z
N MET A 1 62.82 -22.34 65.12
CA MET A 1 63.48 -21.25 64.38
C MET A 1 62.56 -20.91 63.20
N THR A 2 61.73 -19.86 63.27
CA THR A 2 62.03 -18.41 63.04
C THR A 2 62.27 -18.11 61.55
N PHE A 3 61.56 -17.24 60.81
CA PHE A 3 60.36 -16.38 61.06
C PHE A 3 59.50 -16.37 59.75
N SER A 4 58.42 -15.59 59.50
CA SER A 4 57.82 -14.41 60.16
C SER A 4 56.31 -14.18 59.84
N PHE A 5 55.85 -12.94 60.06
CA PHE A 5 54.50 -12.33 60.03
C PHE A 5 53.88 -12.02 58.62
N PRO A 6 52.65 -11.44 58.51
CA PRO A 6 51.64 -11.84 57.50
C PRO A 6 51.29 -10.77 56.43
N ARG A 7 50.25 -11.06 55.63
CA ARG A 7 49.42 -10.02 54.99
C ARG A 7 47.91 -10.27 55.14
N LEU A 8 47.22 -9.26 55.67
CA LEU A 8 45.77 -9.13 55.69
C LEU A 8 45.30 -8.60 54.33
N ILE A 9 44.32 -9.24 53.68
CA ILE A 9 43.60 -8.71 52.52
C ILE A 9 42.10 -8.89 52.77
N ALA A 10 41.39 -7.78 52.96
CA ALA A 10 39.94 -7.77 53.01
C ALA A 10 39.38 -7.69 51.59
N LEU A 11 38.62 -8.69 51.16
CA LEU A 11 37.89 -8.68 49.89
C LEU A 11 36.47 -8.15 50.10
N ILE A 12 36.20 -6.98 49.54
CA ILE A 12 34.87 -6.37 49.54
C ILE A 12 34.02 -7.07 48.47
N ALA A 13 32.97 -7.76 48.87
CA ALA A 13 32.02 -8.38 47.96
C ALA A 13 30.92 -7.38 47.55
N LEU A 14 30.90 -6.93 46.30
CA LEU A 14 29.75 -6.23 45.73
C LEU A 14 28.77 -7.23 45.10
N PRO A 15 27.48 -7.21 45.46
CA PRO A 15 26.46 -7.99 44.76
C PRO A 15 26.05 -7.26 43.46
N LEU A 16 26.21 -7.93 42.31
CA LEU A 16 25.60 -7.45 41.07
C LEU A 16 24.10 -7.76 41.08
N MET A 17 23.28 -6.74 41.34
CA MET A 17 21.84 -6.80 41.07
C MET A 17 21.59 -6.79 39.55
N ALA A 18 21.39 -7.97 38.96
CA ALA A 18 21.06 -8.14 37.56
C ALA A 18 19.58 -7.78 37.29
N ALA A 19 19.27 -6.48 37.31
CA ALA A 19 17.93 -5.97 37.00
C ALA A 19 17.65 -6.02 35.49
N CYS A 20 17.17 -7.17 35.01
CA CYS A 20 16.61 -7.32 33.66
C CYS A 20 15.26 -6.58 33.57
N GLY A 21 15.32 -5.25 33.45
CA GLY A 21 14.14 -4.43 33.17
C GLY A 21 13.48 -4.85 31.85
N ALA A 22 12.16 -4.93 31.84
CA ALA A 22 11.40 -5.20 30.62
C ALA A 22 11.72 -4.14 29.57
N ARG A 23 11.90 -4.57 28.31
CA ARG A 23 11.95 -3.63 27.18
C ARG A 23 10.55 -3.06 26.97
N SER A 24 10.25 -1.91 27.56
CA SER A 24 9.16 -1.06 27.09
C SER A 24 9.46 -0.73 25.64
N THR A 25 8.71 -1.34 24.72
CA THR A 25 8.60 -0.84 23.35
C THR A 25 8.03 0.56 23.44
N VAL A 26 8.85 1.57 23.15
CA VAL A 26 8.37 2.94 22.98
C VAL A 26 7.61 2.96 21.67
N GLU A 27 6.34 2.60 21.75
CA GLU A 27 5.36 2.87 20.70
C GLU A 27 5.25 4.38 20.60
N SER A 28 6.05 4.94 19.68
CA SER A 28 6.07 6.36 19.39
C SER A 28 4.65 6.76 19.00
N PRO A 29 4.03 7.77 19.64
CA PRO A 29 2.69 8.20 19.29
C PRO A 29 2.65 8.54 17.81
N GLN A 30 2.01 7.68 17.03
CA GLN A 30 1.70 8.01 15.65
C GLN A 30 0.73 9.18 15.72
N HIS A 31 0.87 10.17 14.85
CA HIS A 31 -0.08 11.27 14.80
C HIS A 31 -1.37 10.71 14.19
N GLU A 32 -2.25 10.20 15.05
CA GLU A 32 -3.53 9.61 14.67
C GLU A 32 -4.33 10.67 13.89
N LEU A 33 -4.45 10.45 12.59
CA LEU A 33 -5.13 11.35 11.68
C LEU A 33 -6.62 11.02 11.72
N PRO A 34 -7.50 11.97 12.12
CA PRO A 34 -8.92 11.69 12.35
C PRO A 34 -9.60 10.94 11.20
N GLY A 35 -10.10 9.75 11.49
CA GLY A 35 -10.78 8.87 10.54
C GLY A 35 -9.86 7.95 9.71
N TYR A 36 -8.57 7.90 10.01
CA TYR A 36 -7.54 7.04 9.35
C TYR A 36 -6.70 6.22 10.34
N GLU A 37 -7.15 6.12 11.59
CA GLU A 37 -6.55 5.36 12.67
C GLU A 37 -6.59 3.84 12.40
N ALA A 38 -6.01 3.05 13.30
CA ALA A 38 -6.22 1.60 13.30
C ALA A 38 -7.65 1.27 13.73
N VAL A 39 -8.30 0.32 13.06
CA VAL A 39 -9.72 -0.02 13.29
C VAL A 39 -9.88 -1.51 13.51
N GLU A 40 -10.52 -1.89 14.62
CA GLU A 40 -11.01 -3.26 14.85
C GLU A 40 -12.36 -3.43 14.15
N ASP A 41 -12.47 -4.45 13.29
CA ASP A 41 -13.66 -4.72 12.47
C ASP A 41 -13.98 -6.22 12.50
N GLY A 42 -14.61 -6.65 13.60
CA GLY A 42 -14.85 -8.05 13.90
C GLY A 42 -13.56 -8.76 14.31
N SER A 43 -13.15 -9.79 13.57
CA SER A 43 -11.92 -10.54 13.83
C SER A 43 -10.65 -9.96 13.18
N PHE A 44 -10.73 -8.75 12.60
CA PHE A 44 -9.65 -8.15 11.84
C PHE A 44 -9.25 -6.79 12.41
N GLN A 45 -7.94 -6.58 12.57
CA GLN A 45 -7.35 -5.30 12.95
C GLN A 45 -6.78 -4.63 11.69
N ILE A 46 -7.48 -3.62 11.18
CA ILE A 46 -7.04 -2.81 10.04
C ILE A 46 -5.99 -1.82 10.56
N PRO A 47 -4.76 -1.76 9.99
CA PRO A 47 -3.76 -0.79 10.42
C PRO A 47 -4.14 0.64 10.02
N ALA A 48 -3.62 1.62 10.76
CA ALA A 48 -3.73 3.03 10.41
C ALA A 48 -3.13 3.30 9.03
N VAL A 49 -3.72 4.23 8.26
CA VAL A 49 -3.15 4.61 6.96
C VAL A 49 -1.95 5.52 7.21
N ALA A 50 -0.76 5.01 6.90
CA ALA A 50 0.50 5.71 7.17
C ALA A 50 0.53 7.09 6.48
N PRO A 51 1.00 8.17 7.14
CA PRO A 51 0.86 9.55 6.67
C PRO A 51 1.38 9.84 5.25
N GLN A 52 2.36 9.09 4.73
CA GLN A 52 2.86 9.27 3.35
C GLN A 52 1.82 8.98 2.25
N TYR A 53 0.70 8.32 2.57
CA TYR A 53 -0.41 8.08 1.64
C TYR A 53 -1.53 9.13 1.76
N LEU A 54 -1.57 9.87 2.88
CA LEU A 54 -2.61 10.84 3.24
C LEU A 54 -2.23 12.29 2.88
N ILE A 55 -1.50 12.43 1.77
CA ILE A 55 -1.02 13.71 1.23
C ILE A 55 -2.16 14.58 0.71
N GLU A 56 -1.92 15.90 0.68
CA GLU A 56 -2.73 16.90 -0.03
C GLU A 56 -4.25 16.70 0.17
N ASP A 57 -4.93 16.15 -0.83
CA ASP A 57 -6.39 15.99 -0.88
C ASP A 57 -6.87 14.53 -0.78
N HIS A 58 -5.97 13.58 -0.52
CA HIS A 58 -6.25 12.15 -0.37
C HIS A 58 -7.11 11.81 0.84
N ARG A 59 -7.07 12.65 1.88
CA ARG A 59 -7.94 12.52 3.06
C ARG A 59 -9.38 12.90 2.71
N ARG A 60 -10.34 12.11 3.19
CA ARG A 60 -11.76 12.40 3.02
C ARG A 60 -12.13 13.70 3.68
N ALA A 61 -12.92 14.50 2.98
CA ALA A 61 -13.30 15.83 3.40
C ALA A 61 -14.72 16.15 2.93
N GLU A 62 -15.47 16.86 3.76
CA GLU A 62 -16.65 17.57 3.26
C GLU A 62 -16.19 18.75 2.41
N VAL A 63 -16.77 18.89 1.22
CA VAL A 63 -16.44 19.92 0.22
C VAL A 63 -17.72 20.50 -0.37
N ALA A 64 -17.62 21.69 -0.97
CA ALA A 64 -18.65 22.17 -1.88
C ALA A 64 -18.80 21.21 -3.08
N TYR A 65 -20.02 20.98 -3.54
CA TYR A 65 -20.33 20.13 -4.68
C TYR A 65 -21.06 20.94 -5.75
N ASN A 66 -20.35 21.18 -6.86
CA ASN A 66 -20.81 22.04 -7.96
C ASN A 66 -21.63 21.29 -9.04
N GLY A 67 -21.85 19.97 -8.88
CA GLY A 67 -22.59 19.15 -9.85
C GLY A 67 -24.08 19.05 -9.54
N GLU A 68 -24.88 18.71 -10.57
CA GLU A 68 -26.35 18.67 -10.49
C GLU A 68 -26.95 17.38 -9.88
N ASP A 69 -26.10 16.44 -9.44
CA ASP A 69 -26.55 15.15 -8.90
C ASP A 69 -27.31 15.31 -7.57
N ALA A 70 -28.37 14.50 -7.39
CA ALA A 70 -29.17 14.52 -6.17
C ALA A 70 -28.40 13.96 -4.95
N PRO A 71 -28.68 14.48 -3.72
CA PRO A 71 -28.15 13.91 -2.48
C PRO A 71 -28.40 12.40 -2.36
N GLY A 72 -27.44 11.67 -1.82
CA GLY A 72 -27.46 10.19 -1.77
C GLY A 72 -26.99 9.50 -3.05
N THR A 73 -26.53 10.25 -4.06
CA THR A 73 -25.82 9.71 -5.24
C THR A 73 -24.33 9.52 -4.92
N ILE A 74 -23.74 8.43 -5.42
CA ILE A 74 -22.29 8.28 -5.57
C ILE A 74 -21.89 8.80 -6.95
N VAL A 75 -21.02 9.80 -7.01
CA VAL A 75 -20.47 10.32 -8.26
C VAL A 75 -18.98 10.02 -8.31
N VAL A 76 -18.53 9.39 -9.39
CA VAL A 76 -17.14 8.95 -9.59
C VAL A 76 -16.51 9.81 -10.68
N ASP A 77 -15.44 10.50 -10.32
CA ASP A 77 -14.58 11.20 -11.26
C ASP A 77 -13.28 10.41 -11.46
N VAL A 78 -13.15 9.75 -12.61
CA VAL A 78 -11.99 8.92 -12.93
C VAL A 78 -10.80 9.71 -13.47
N TYR A 79 -10.99 11.00 -13.76
CA TYR A 79 -9.99 11.90 -14.34
C TYR A 79 -9.27 12.68 -13.23
N ALA A 80 -10.05 13.32 -12.34
CA ALA A 80 -9.55 13.87 -11.07
C ALA A 80 -9.25 12.78 -10.01
N ARG A 81 -9.69 11.53 -10.27
CA ARG A 81 -9.53 10.35 -9.39
C ARG A 81 -10.10 10.59 -7.99
N LYS A 82 -11.31 11.14 -7.95
CA LYS A 82 -12.11 11.38 -6.74
C LYS A 82 -13.43 10.60 -6.81
N LEU A 83 -13.97 10.26 -5.66
CA LEU A 83 -15.34 9.82 -5.48
C LEU A 83 -16.07 10.82 -4.58
N TYR A 84 -17.30 11.13 -4.90
CA TYR A 84 -18.17 12.04 -4.17
C TYR A 84 -19.41 11.31 -3.67
N TRP A 85 -19.65 11.34 -2.36
CA TRP A 85 -20.97 11.05 -1.78
C TRP A 85 -21.72 12.37 -1.65
N VAL A 86 -22.76 12.58 -2.47
CA VAL A 86 -23.45 13.86 -2.55
C VAL A 86 -24.35 14.07 -1.33
N LEU A 87 -24.21 15.23 -0.69
CA LEU A 87 -24.99 15.69 0.46
C LEU A 87 -26.00 16.77 0.03
N PRO A 88 -26.98 17.12 0.88
CA PRO A 88 -27.81 18.31 0.69
C PRO A 88 -26.98 19.61 0.62
N GLU A 89 -27.64 20.70 0.21
CA GLU A 89 -27.11 22.08 0.31
C GLU A 89 -25.85 22.35 -0.54
N GLY A 90 -25.65 21.62 -1.65
CA GLY A 90 -24.50 21.83 -2.54
C GLY A 90 -23.18 21.37 -1.90
N ARG A 91 -23.21 20.26 -1.16
CA ARG A 91 -22.05 19.67 -0.48
C ARG A 91 -21.84 18.21 -0.88
N ALA A 92 -20.64 17.69 -0.67
CA ALA A 92 -20.35 16.26 -0.81
C ALA A 92 -19.22 15.84 0.13
N ILE A 93 -19.16 14.55 0.48
CA ILE A 93 -17.94 13.96 1.04
C ILE A 93 -17.09 13.47 -0.13
N ARG A 94 -15.92 14.06 -0.33
CA ARG A 94 -14.91 13.64 -1.30
C ARG A 94 -14.01 12.59 -0.68
N TYR A 95 -13.68 11.54 -1.43
CA TYR A 95 -12.64 10.56 -1.15
C TYR A 95 -11.70 10.49 -2.36
N ALA A 96 -10.40 10.23 -2.15
CA ALA A 96 -9.52 9.89 -3.27
C ALA A 96 -9.65 8.41 -3.63
N ILE A 97 -9.46 8.08 -4.91
CA ILE A 97 -9.59 6.71 -5.43
C ILE A 97 -8.39 6.28 -6.26
N ALA A 98 -8.12 4.97 -6.32
CA ALA A 98 -7.38 4.38 -7.44
C ALA A 98 -8.37 3.94 -8.53
N VAL A 99 -7.99 4.14 -9.79
CA VAL A 99 -8.81 3.80 -10.97
C VAL A 99 -8.09 2.86 -11.92
N GLY A 100 -8.82 2.28 -12.86
CA GLY A 100 -8.24 1.40 -13.87
C GLY A 100 -7.31 2.14 -14.83
N ARG A 101 -6.23 1.47 -15.29
CA ARG A 101 -5.24 2.03 -16.24
C ARG A 101 -5.80 2.66 -17.52
N GLU A 102 -7.02 2.28 -17.92
CA GLU A 102 -7.71 2.74 -19.14
C GLU A 102 -8.83 3.78 -18.85
N GLY A 103 -8.81 4.44 -17.68
CA GLY A 103 -9.87 5.40 -17.30
C GLY A 103 -11.24 4.75 -17.09
N THR A 104 -11.25 3.48 -16.68
CA THR A 104 -12.40 2.58 -16.52
C THR A 104 -13.22 2.26 -17.79
N SER A 105 -13.55 0.97 -17.94
CA SER A 105 -14.49 0.48 -18.95
C SER A 105 -15.96 0.64 -18.53
N PHE A 106 -16.23 0.90 -17.24
CA PHE A 106 -17.56 1.24 -16.74
C PHE A 106 -17.80 2.75 -16.84
N ARG A 107 -18.58 3.16 -17.84
CA ARG A 107 -18.93 4.56 -18.08
C ARG A 107 -20.43 4.78 -17.99
N GLY A 108 -20.86 5.96 -17.56
CA GLY A 108 -22.27 6.30 -17.32
C GLY A 108 -22.80 5.79 -15.97
N GLU A 109 -24.05 5.34 -15.94
CA GLU A 109 -24.80 5.15 -14.68
C GLU A 109 -25.03 3.69 -14.27
N GLY A 110 -25.22 3.47 -12.97
CA GLY A 110 -25.62 2.20 -12.38
C GLY A 110 -26.18 2.43 -10.98
N TYR A 111 -26.26 1.35 -10.20
CA TYR A 111 -26.65 1.41 -8.79
C TYR A 111 -25.91 0.35 -7.98
N ILE A 112 -25.86 0.51 -6.65
CA ILE A 112 -25.35 -0.52 -5.76
C ILE A 112 -26.39 -1.65 -5.68
N GLY A 113 -26.13 -2.76 -6.36
CA GLY A 113 -27.04 -3.92 -6.34
C GLY A 113 -26.79 -4.87 -5.17
N ARG A 114 -25.57 -4.87 -4.62
CA ARG A 114 -25.17 -5.67 -3.45
C ARG A 114 -24.05 -4.99 -2.68
N LYS A 115 -24.04 -5.19 -1.37
CA LYS A 115 -23.00 -4.79 -0.41
C LYS A 115 -22.38 -6.06 0.23
N ALA A 116 -21.11 -6.01 0.62
CA ALA A 116 -20.47 -7.03 1.46
C ALA A 116 -19.39 -6.46 2.39
N HIS A 117 -19.37 -6.93 3.65
CA HIS A 117 -18.20 -6.88 4.53
C HIS A 117 -17.23 -8.01 4.14
N TRP A 118 -15.93 -7.77 4.26
CA TRP A 118 -14.85 -8.74 3.98
C TRP A 118 -15.15 -9.66 2.78
N PRO A 119 -15.34 -9.08 1.57
CA PRO A 119 -15.72 -9.83 0.38
C PRO A 119 -14.66 -10.85 -0.02
N SER A 120 -15.07 -12.08 -0.36
CA SER A 120 -14.21 -12.99 -1.09
C SER A 120 -13.86 -12.44 -2.47
N TRP A 121 -12.66 -12.77 -2.94
CA TRP A 121 -12.15 -12.35 -4.24
C TRP A 121 -11.75 -13.55 -5.09
N THR A 122 -11.81 -13.41 -6.41
CA THR A 122 -11.26 -14.38 -7.36
C THR A 122 -10.73 -13.61 -8.56
N PRO A 123 -9.47 -13.85 -9.01
CA PRO A 123 -8.97 -13.23 -10.22
C PRO A 123 -9.78 -13.71 -11.43
N THR A 124 -10.04 -12.81 -12.37
CA THR A 124 -10.76 -13.20 -13.59
C THR A 124 -9.88 -14.11 -14.45
N ALA A 125 -10.48 -14.99 -15.27
CA ALA A 125 -9.74 -15.81 -16.22
C ALA A 125 -8.85 -14.98 -17.19
N ASN A 126 -9.21 -13.72 -17.45
CA ASN A 126 -8.38 -12.80 -18.23
C ASN A 126 -7.14 -12.30 -17.46
N MET A 127 -7.24 -12.12 -16.14
CA MET A 127 -6.10 -11.77 -15.28
C MET A 127 -5.11 -12.94 -15.22
N ILE A 128 -5.60 -14.14 -14.90
CA ILE A 128 -4.79 -15.38 -14.88
C ILE A 128 -4.10 -15.60 -16.23
N ARG A 129 -4.78 -15.36 -17.36
CA ARG A 129 -4.20 -15.50 -18.70
C ARG A 129 -3.15 -14.44 -19.05
N ARG A 130 -3.23 -13.23 -18.51
CA ARG A 130 -2.30 -12.12 -18.85
C ARG A 130 -1.09 -12.05 -17.92
N GLN A 131 -1.24 -12.47 -16.67
CA GLN A 131 -0.22 -12.42 -15.61
C GLN A 131 -0.34 -13.70 -14.73
N PRO A 132 -0.11 -14.91 -15.30
CA PRO A 132 -0.24 -16.16 -14.54
C PRO A 132 0.69 -16.20 -13.31
N GLU A 133 1.87 -15.61 -13.41
CA GLU A 133 2.85 -15.46 -12.32
C GLU A 133 2.36 -14.63 -11.12
N MET A 134 1.26 -13.89 -11.26
CA MET A 134 0.66 -13.06 -10.21
C MET A 134 -0.72 -13.57 -9.75
N TYR A 135 -1.38 -14.41 -10.54
CA TYR A 135 -2.80 -14.76 -10.34
C TYR A 135 -3.13 -16.25 -10.40
N ALA A 136 -2.24 -17.13 -10.86
CA ALA A 136 -2.55 -18.55 -11.00
C ALA A 136 -2.71 -19.27 -9.65
N GLU A 137 -1.92 -18.90 -8.63
CA GLU A 137 -2.07 -19.44 -7.27
C GLU A 137 -3.43 -19.08 -6.65
N PHE A 138 -3.93 -17.86 -6.93
CA PHE A 138 -5.20 -17.37 -6.43
C PHE A 138 -6.42 -17.82 -7.27
N ALA A 139 -6.26 -18.74 -8.22
CA ALA A 139 -7.34 -19.20 -9.09
C ALA A 139 -8.50 -19.88 -8.33
N GLY A 140 -8.24 -20.45 -7.14
CA GLY A 140 -9.27 -20.95 -6.22
C GLY A 140 -10.03 -19.86 -5.45
N GLY A 141 -9.59 -18.60 -5.57
CA GLY A 141 -10.09 -17.46 -4.82
C GLY A 141 -9.41 -17.23 -3.47
N LEU A 142 -9.56 -16.03 -2.93
CA LEU A 142 -9.18 -15.66 -1.57
C LEU A 142 -10.44 -15.42 -0.70
N PRO A 143 -10.45 -15.86 0.57
CA PRO A 143 -11.49 -15.49 1.52
C PRO A 143 -11.40 -14.00 1.87
N GLY A 144 -12.41 -13.48 2.58
CA GLY A 144 -12.32 -12.15 3.18
C GLY A 144 -11.24 -12.08 4.27
N GLY A 145 -10.43 -11.03 4.26
CA GLY A 145 -9.41 -10.78 5.28
C GLY A 145 -8.38 -9.73 4.86
N LEU A 146 -7.39 -9.48 5.72
CA LEU A 146 -6.39 -8.41 5.58
C LEU A 146 -5.44 -8.56 4.37
N GLU A 147 -5.38 -9.74 3.74
CA GLU A 147 -4.59 -10.01 2.53
C GLU A 147 -5.42 -9.94 1.24
N ASN A 148 -6.75 -9.72 1.34
CA ASN A 148 -7.64 -9.75 0.20
C ASN A 148 -7.56 -8.41 -0.60
N PRO A 149 -7.33 -8.44 -1.93
CA PRO A 149 -7.15 -7.22 -2.72
C PRO A 149 -8.43 -6.37 -2.92
N LEU A 150 -9.57 -6.79 -2.38
CA LEU A 150 -10.81 -6.01 -2.25
C LEU A 150 -10.95 -5.27 -0.91
N GLY A 151 -10.09 -5.53 0.09
CA GLY A 151 -10.11 -4.85 1.38
C GLY A 151 -11.34 -5.14 2.26
N SER A 152 -11.65 -4.21 3.18
CA SER A 152 -12.65 -4.39 4.25
C SER A 152 -14.11 -4.42 3.79
N ARG A 153 -14.44 -3.77 2.66
CA ARG A 153 -15.80 -3.67 2.10
C ARG A 153 -15.77 -3.71 0.58
N ALA A 154 -16.86 -4.18 -0.03
CA ALA A 154 -17.17 -3.91 -1.44
C ALA A 154 -18.65 -3.60 -1.67
N LEU A 155 -18.89 -2.61 -2.52
CA LEU A 155 -20.18 -2.29 -3.13
C LEU A 155 -20.13 -2.72 -4.60
N TYR A 156 -21.08 -3.57 -5.02
CA TYR A 156 -21.12 -4.19 -6.35
C TYR A 156 -22.06 -3.40 -7.25
N LEU A 157 -21.56 -2.94 -8.40
CA LEU A 157 -22.30 -2.06 -9.31
C LEU A 157 -23.16 -2.87 -10.27
N TYR A 158 -24.44 -2.54 -10.34
CA TYR A 158 -25.42 -3.19 -11.20
C TYR A 158 -25.97 -2.20 -12.23
N ARG A 159 -26.37 -2.73 -13.40
CA ARG A 159 -27.05 -1.99 -14.48
C ARG A 159 -28.11 -2.90 -15.10
N GLY A 160 -29.35 -2.43 -15.21
CA GLY A 160 -30.45 -3.21 -15.81
C GLY A 160 -30.68 -4.58 -15.15
N GLY A 161 -30.57 -4.67 -13.82
CA GLY A 161 -30.74 -5.91 -13.07
C GLY A 161 -29.55 -6.89 -13.11
N ARG A 162 -28.42 -6.53 -13.73
CA ARG A 162 -27.23 -7.41 -13.87
C ARG A 162 -26.01 -6.81 -13.17
N ASP A 163 -25.21 -7.66 -12.53
CA ASP A 163 -23.87 -7.30 -12.03
C ASP A 163 -22.99 -6.90 -13.22
N THR A 164 -22.34 -5.74 -13.11
CA THR A 164 -21.45 -5.19 -14.15
C THR A 164 -20.05 -5.78 -14.09
N MET A 165 -19.74 -6.55 -13.04
CA MET A 165 -18.41 -6.97 -12.61
C MET A 165 -17.50 -5.83 -12.13
N PHE A 166 -18.00 -4.59 -12.03
CA PHE A 166 -17.31 -3.46 -11.43
C PHE A 166 -17.73 -3.26 -9.96
N ARG A 167 -16.78 -2.78 -9.16
CA ARG A 167 -16.91 -2.63 -7.70
C ARG A 167 -16.29 -1.31 -7.26
N ILE A 168 -16.90 -0.71 -6.25
CA ILE A 168 -16.23 0.26 -5.36
C ILE A 168 -15.82 -0.55 -4.12
N HIS A 169 -14.53 -0.57 -3.78
CA HIS A 169 -14.02 -1.46 -2.74
C HIS A 169 -12.78 -0.90 -2.02
N GLY A 170 -12.39 -1.53 -0.91
CA GLY A 170 -11.17 -1.20 -0.18
C GLY A 170 -9.89 -1.65 -0.90
N THR A 171 -8.74 -1.43 -0.28
CA THR A 171 -7.45 -1.90 -0.80
C THR A 171 -6.49 -2.24 0.33
N ILE A 172 -5.63 -3.20 0.10
CA ILE A 172 -4.44 -3.47 0.93
C ILE A 172 -3.24 -2.64 0.46
N ASP A 173 -3.27 -2.21 -0.80
CA ASP A 173 -2.27 -1.32 -1.41
C ASP A 173 -2.72 0.14 -1.24
N ASN A 174 -2.38 0.72 -0.10
CA ASN A 174 -2.58 2.15 0.19
C ASN A 174 -1.79 3.06 -0.76
N GLY A 175 -0.72 2.56 -1.39
CA GLY A 175 0.06 3.29 -2.39
C GLY A 175 -0.66 3.47 -3.73
N SER A 176 -1.68 2.66 -4.01
CA SER A 176 -2.47 2.80 -5.25
C SER A 176 -3.40 4.01 -5.28
N ILE A 177 -3.79 4.58 -4.14
CA ILE A 177 -4.78 5.67 -4.09
C ILE A 177 -4.22 6.93 -4.76
N GLY A 178 -5.05 7.56 -5.61
CA GLY A 178 -4.65 8.67 -6.48
C GLY A 178 -4.02 8.24 -7.81
N LEU A 179 -3.73 6.94 -8.02
CA LEU A 179 -3.11 6.41 -9.25
C LEU A 179 -4.12 5.77 -10.21
N ALA A 180 -3.79 5.77 -11.50
CA ALA A 180 -4.45 4.96 -12.53
C ALA A 180 -3.78 3.59 -12.70
N THR A 181 -3.76 2.75 -11.66
CA THR A 181 -3.04 1.46 -11.62
C THR A 181 -3.92 0.21 -11.59
N SER A 182 -5.23 0.34 -11.36
CA SER A 182 -6.12 -0.80 -11.10
C SER A 182 -6.44 -1.63 -12.35
N ALA A 183 -6.98 -2.84 -12.14
CA ALA A 183 -7.49 -3.73 -13.19
C ALA A 183 -8.89 -3.34 -13.71
N GLY A 184 -9.47 -2.22 -13.25
CA GLY A 184 -10.73 -1.65 -13.75
C GLY A 184 -11.72 -1.21 -12.67
N CYS A 185 -11.63 -1.77 -11.45
CA CYS A 185 -12.48 -1.38 -10.32
C CYS A 185 -11.97 -0.11 -9.60
N ILE A 186 -12.82 0.47 -8.77
CA ILE A 186 -12.57 1.70 -8.00
C ILE A 186 -12.11 1.30 -6.60
N ARG A 187 -10.92 1.74 -6.19
CA ARG A 187 -10.35 1.47 -4.86
C ARG A 187 -10.36 2.70 -3.97
N LEU A 188 -10.69 2.54 -2.69
CA LEU A 188 -10.53 3.51 -1.61
C LEU A 188 -9.64 2.91 -0.51
N PHE A 189 -9.14 3.73 0.41
CA PHE A 189 -8.61 3.22 1.70
C PHE A 189 -9.68 2.40 2.45
N ASN A 190 -9.27 1.46 3.29
CA ASN A 190 -10.22 0.58 4.01
C ASN A 190 -11.17 1.38 4.93
N GLN A 191 -10.65 2.40 5.60
CA GLN A 191 -11.42 3.32 6.44
C GLN A 191 -12.46 4.13 5.61
N ASP A 192 -12.11 4.54 4.39
CA ASP A 192 -12.97 5.33 3.52
C ASP A 192 -14.04 4.50 2.81
N VAL A 193 -13.73 3.26 2.41
CA VAL A 193 -14.78 2.36 1.92
C VAL A 193 -15.74 1.94 3.04
N MET A 194 -15.29 1.89 4.31
CA MET A 194 -16.17 1.68 5.46
C MET A 194 -17.11 2.86 5.68
N ASP A 195 -16.58 4.09 5.69
CA ASP A 195 -17.37 5.32 5.78
C ASP A 195 -18.41 5.43 4.64
N LEU A 196 -18.01 5.14 3.39
CA LEU A 196 -18.93 5.10 2.24
C LEU A 196 -19.95 3.96 2.33
N TYR A 197 -19.57 2.80 2.86
CA TYR A 197 -20.42 1.62 2.97
C TYR A 197 -21.57 1.82 3.96
N GLU A 198 -21.34 2.48 5.09
CA GLU A 198 -22.42 2.76 6.05
C GLU A 198 -23.36 3.88 5.56
N ARG A 199 -22.96 4.67 4.54
CA ARG A 199 -23.78 5.74 3.93
C ARG A 199 -24.63 5.28 2.74
N ALA A 200 -24.09 4.41 1.89
CA ALA A 200 -24.70 4.03 0.62
C ALA A 200 -25.53 2.73 0.75
N ASP A 201 -26.80 2.77 0.38
CA ASP A 201 -27.71 1.63 0.45
C ASP A 201 -27.76 0.80 -0.83
N SER A 202 -28.31 -0.41 -0.74
CA SER A 202 -28.70 -1.17 -1.94
C SER A 202 -29.79 -0.40 -2.68
N GLY A 203 -29.48 0.02 -3.92
CA GLY A 203 -30.30 0.94 -4.71
C GLY A 203 -29.70 2.34 -4.87
N THR A 204 -28.69 2.74 -4.08
CA THR A 204 -27.95 4.00 -4.27
C THR A 204 -27.46 4.13 -5.71
N ARG A 205 -27.80 5.23 -6.38
CA ARG A 205 -27.34 5.55 -7.74
C ARG A 205 -25.84 5.80 -7.75
N VAL A 206 -25.17 5.26 -8.77
CA VAL A 206 -23.76 5.51 -9.08
C VAL A 206 -23.67 6.13 -10.46
N ARG A 207 -22.94 7.24 -10.59
CA ARG A 207 -22.66 7.89 -11.89
C ARG A 207 -21.17 8.08 -12.07
N VAL A 208 -20.63 7.67 -13.22
CA VAL A 208 -19.26 8.03 -13.63
C VAL A 208 -19.34 9.24 -14.54
N ARG A 209 -18.62 10.32 -14.19
CA ARG A 209 -18.51 11.53 -15.02
C ARG A 209 -17.80 11.26 -16.33
N THR A 210 -18.15 12.03 -17.35
CA THR A 210 -17.38 12.14 -18.59
C THR A 210 -16.20 13.11 -18.43
N GLU A 211 -15.28 13.07 -19.39
CA GLU A 211 -14.10 13.95 -19.45
C GLU A 211 -14.46 15.43 -19.44
N ALA A 212 -15.51 15.80 -20.20
CA ALA A 212 -15.99 17.17 -20.29
C ALA A 212 -16.55 17.69 -18.96
N GLU A 213 -17.34 16.87 -18.26
CA GLU A 213 -17.89 17.22 -16.94
C GLU A 213 -16.81 17.31 -15.87
N SER A 214 -15.76 16.49 -15.96
CA SER A 214 -14.60 16.59 -15.07
C SER A 214 -13.83 17.88 -15.32
N LEU A 215 -13.53 18.18 -16.59
CA LEU A 215 -12.85 19.42 -17.01
C LEU A 215 -13.63 20.68 -16.61
N GLU A 216 -14.97 20.64 -16.65
CA GLU A 216 -15.85 21.74 -16.24
C GLU A 216 -15.93 21.92 -14.72
N LEU A 217 -16.01 20.83 -13.96
CA LEU A 217 -16.27 20.87 -12.50
C LEU A 217 -15.01 20.89 -11.62
N GLU A 218 -13.93 20.23 -12.07
CA GLU A 218 -12.66 20.07 -11.33
C GLU A 218 -11.50 20.84 -12.00
N GLY A 219 -11.67 21.28 -13.26
CA GLY A 219 -10.60 21.84 -14.08
C GLY A 219 -9.70 20.77 -14.71
N PRO A 220 -8.71 21.18 -15.55
CA PRO A 220 -7.78 20.24 -16.17
C PRO A 220 -6.91 19.54 -15.10
N GLN A 221 -6.62 18.26 -15.34
CA GLN A 221 -5.90 17.39 -14.41
C GLN A 221 -4.65 16.81 -15.07
N MET A 222 -3.56 16.72 -14.32
CA MET A 222 -2.30 16.15 -14.75
C MET A 222 -1.81 15.07 -13.77
N ASP A 223 -1.04 14.10 -14.26
CA ASP A 223 -0.26 13.23 -13.38
C ASP A 223 0.96 13.99 -12.82
N ASP A 224 1.27 13.82 -11.53
CA ASP A 224 2.51 14.31 -10.91
C ASP A 224 3.74 13.43 -11.27
N ALA A 225 4.87 13.61 -10.57
CA ALA A 225 6.09 12.82 -10.81
C ALA A 225 5.99 11.35 -10.37
N TRP A 226 4.95 10.97 -9.62
CA TRP A 226 4.67 9.60 -9.17
C TRP A 226 3.40 9.01 -9.81
N GLY A 227 2.77 9.73 -10.76
CA GLY A 227 1.56 9.27 -11.45
C GLY A 227 0.26 9.49 -10.66
N ARG A 228 0.23 10.46 -9.73
CA ARG A 228 -0.99 10.86 -9.01
C ARG A 228 -1.69 12.02 -9.71
N ALA A 229 -3.03 11.99 -9.76
CA ALA A 229 -3.80 13.08 -10.35
C ALA A 229 -3.79 14.32 -9.45
N VAL A 230 -3.35 15.45 -10.00
CA VAL A 230 -3.37 16.78 -9.40
C VAL A 230 -3.88 17.81 -10.43
N PRO A 231 -4.46 18.94 -10.01
CA PRO A 231 -4.89 19.99 -10.96
C PRO A 231 -3.71 20.51 -11.80
N GLU A 232 -3.94 20.76 -13.08
CA GLU A 232 -2.92 21.24 -14.03
C GLU A 232 -2.67 22.75 -13.85
N THR A 233 -1.95 23.11 -12.78
CA THR A 233 -1.53 24.49 -12.48
C THR A 233 -0.05 24.70 -12.83
N PRO A 234 0.38 25.94 -13.11
CA PRO A 234 1.79 26.27 -13.30
C PRO A 234 2.68 25.82 -12.13
N GLU A 235 2.16 25.89 -10.90
CA GLU A 235 2.82 25.43 -9.68
C GLU A 235 3.04 23.92 -9.69
N ASN A 236 2.03 23.14 -10.11
CA ASN A 236 2.10 21.67 -10.17
C ASN A 236 2.95 21.18 -11.34
N ILE A 237 2.92 21.87 -12.50
CA ILE A 237 3.83 21.62 -13.62
C ILE A 237 5.28 21.82 -13.17
N ALA A 238 5.61 22.99 -12.62
CA ALA A 238 6.96 23.28 -12.13
C ALA A 238 7.37 22.37 -10.96
N LYS A 239 6.42 21.91 -10.13
CA LYS A 239 6.66 20.91 -9.07
C LYS A 239 7.03 19.55 -9.68
N LYS A 240 6.25 19.06 -10.65
CA LYS A 240 6.53 17.80 -11.36
C LYS A 240 7.91 17.80 -12.00
N GLU A 241 8.32 18.89 -12.66
CA GLU A 241 9.65 19.00 -13.28
C GLU A 241 10.78 18.83 -12.25
N ARG A 242 10.69 19.51 -11.09
CA ARG A 242 11.66 19.37 -9.99
C ARG A 242 11.64 17.96 -9.40
N ASP A 243 10.45 17.42 -9.17
CA ASP A 243 10.26 16.12 -8.53
C ASP A 243 10.76 14.98 -9.44
N LEU A 244 10.58 15.07 -10.76
CA LEU A 244 11.14 14.11 -11.73
C LEU A 244 12.67 14.09 -11.71
N VAL A 245 13.32 15.24 -11.58
CA VAL A 245 14.79 15.33 -11.42
C VAL A 245 15.23 14.69 -10.11
N ALA A 246 14.49 14.89 -9.02
CA ALA A 246 14.75 14.26 -7.72
C ALA A 246 14.56 12.73 -7.75
N VAL A 247 13.50 12.24 -8.41
CA VAL A 247 13.24 10.81 -8.62
C VAL A 247 14.36 10.17 -9.43
N ALA A 248 14.73 10.73 -10.59
CA ALA A 248 15.82 10.18 -11.42
C ALA A 248 17.17 10.17 -10.69
N ALA A 249 17.44 11.16 -9.83
CA ALA A 249 18.62 11.18 -8.98
C ALA A 249 18.59 10.10 -7.89
N ALA A 250 17.43 9.86 -7.28
CA ALA A 250 17.23 8.81 -6.27
C ALA A 250 17.32 7.40 -6.87
N GLU A 251 16.68 7.15 -8.01
CA GLU A 251 16.75 5.88 -8.76
C GLU A 251 18.20 5.56 -9.16
N LYS A 252 18.93 6.56 -9.68
CA LYS A 252 20.36 6.40 -9.98
C LYS A 252 21.17 6.07 -8.73
N ALA A 253 20.93 6.76 -7.62
CA ALA A 253 21.63 6.50 -6.36
C ALA A 253 21.31 5.10 -5.79
N GLU A 254 20.08 4.60 -5.96
CA GLU A 254 19.70 3.23 -5.60
C GLU A 254 20.34 2.19 -6.52
N ALA A 255 20.32 2.39 -7.84
CA ALA A 255 20.99 1.52 -8.80
C ALA A 255 22.51 1.44 -8.53
N GLU A 256 23.15 2.58 -8.25
CA GLU A 256 24.55 2.60 -7.81
C GLU A 256 24.77 1.86 -6.48
N ARG A 257 23.83 1.92 -5.53
CA ARG A 257 23.92 1.16 -4.27
C ARG A 257 23.75 -0.34 -4.47
N LYS A 258 22.80 -0.78 -5.30
CA LYS A 258 22.58 -2.19 -5.68
C LYS A 258 23.82 -2.77 -6.37
N ALA A 259 24.32 -2.10 -7.42
CA ALA A 259 25.54 -2.51 -8.12
C ALA A 259 26.77 -2.57 -7.20
N LYS A 260 26.91 -1.64 -6.23
CA LYS A 260 27.98 -1.68 -5.21
C LYS A 260 27.80 -2.84 -4.22
N ALA A 261 26.56 -3.19 -3.86
CA ALA A 261 26.26 -4.33 -2.99
C ALA A 261 26.54 -5.67 -3.69
N GLU A 262 26.01 -5.87 -4.90
CA GLU A 262 26.24 -7.06 -5.73
C GLU A 262 27.73 -7.28 -6.04
N ALA A 263 28.48 -6.20 -6.32
CA ALA A 263 29.93 -6.29 -6.52
C ALA A 263 30.69 -6.62 -5.23
N ALA A 264 30.21 -6.16 -4.06
CA ALA A 264 30.79 -6.51 -2.77
C ALA A 264 30.48 -7.97 -2.38
N GLU A 265 29.26 -8.44 -2.64
CA GLU A 265 28.80 -9.81 -2.41
C GLU A 265 29.57 -10.81 -3.29
N ARG A 266 29.66 -10.56 -4.61
CA ARG A 266 30.46 -11.38 -5.53
C ARG A 266 31.92 -11.47 -5.07
N LYS A 267 32.52 -10.34 -4.69
CA LYS A 267 33.89 -10.28 -4.15
C LYS A 267 34.03 -10.99 -2.80
N ALA A 268 32.97 -11.05 -1.98
CA ALA A 268 32.95 -11.82 -0.75
C ALA A 268 32.86 -13.33 -1.04
N ALA A 269 32.05 -13.75 -2.00
CA ALA A 269 31.94 -15.13 -2.47
C ALA A 269 33.27 -15.64 -3.07
N GLU A 270 33.87 -14.90 -4.01
CA GLU A 270 35.22 -15.15 -4.56
C GLU A 270 36.27 -15.35 -3.44
N LYS A 271 36.25 -14.47 -2.43
CA LYS A 271 37.16 -14.52 -1.28
C LYS A 271 36.87 -15.70 -0.35
N ALA A 272 35.60 -16.08 -0.18
CA ALA A 272 35.18 -17.23 0.61
C ALA A 272 35.61 -18.54 -0.07
N GLU A 273 35.44 -18.67 -1.38
CA GLU A 273 35.93 -19.81 -2.15
C GLU A 273 37.47 -19.88 -2.16
N ALA A 274 38.15 -18.77 -2.41
CA ALA A 274 39.61 -18.73 -2.34
C ALA A 274 40.15 -19.14 -0.95
N LYS A 275 39.40 -18.83 0.12
CA LYS A 275 39.68 -19.30 1.50
C LYS A 275 39.40 -20.80 1.67
N ARG A 276 38.27 -21.29 1.15
CA ARG A 276 37.86 -22.72 1.14
C ARG A 276 38.93 -23.60 0.48
N LEU A 277 39.30 -23.29 -0.76
CA LEU A 277 40.32 -24.03 -1.52
C LEU A 277 41.70 -24.00 -0.84
N ARG A 278 42.11 -22.85 -0.27
CA ARG A 278 43.34 -22.75 0.54
C ARG A 278 43.29 -23.61 1.82
N GLN A 279 42.13 -23.79 2.44
CA GLN A 279 41.97 -24.66 3.60
C GLN A 279 42.02 -26.15 3.22
N CYS A 280 41.38 -26.56 2.11
CA CYS A 280 41.48 -27.93 1.58
C CYS A 280 42.91 -28.31 1.22
N LYS A 281 43.63 -27.45 0.48
CA LYS A 281 45.05 -27.67 0.14
C LYS A 281 45.94 -27.82 1.38
N ARG A 282 45.65 -27.08 2.47
CA ARG A 282 46.36 -27.22 3.76
C ARG A 282 46.05 -28.52 4.51
N LYS A 283 45.00 -29.25 4.14
CA LYS A 283 44.64 -30.57 4.68
C LYS A 283 45.08 -31.73 3.77
N GLY A 284 45.69 -31.46 2.61
CA GLY A 284 46.01 -32.48 1.62
C GLY A 284 44.81 -32.99 0.80
N ILE A 285 43.68 -32.27 0.84
CA ILE A 285 42.47 -32.59 0.06
C ILE A 285 42.61 -31.93 -1.32
N ASP A 286 42.30 -32.66 -2.39
CA ASP A 286 42.30 -32.14 -3.76
C ASP A 286 41.23 -31.03 -3.93
N PRO A 287 41.44 -30.01 -4.79
CA PRO A 287 40.42 -29.02 -5.12
C PRO A 287 39.08 -29.60 -5.60
N ALA A 288 39.06 -30.75 -6.28
CA ALA A 288 37.82 -31.41 -6.73
C ALA A 288 37.05 -32.06 -5.57
N ASP A 289 37.74 -32.71 -4.65
CA ASP A 289 37.17 -33.35 -3.45
C ASP A 289 36.92 -32.36 -2.29
N CYS A 290 37.32 -31.09 -2.47
CA CYS A 290 37.16 -30.05 -1.47
C CYS A 290 35.66 -29.76 -1.26
N PRO A 291 35.08 -30.00 -0.06
CA PRO A 291 33.65 -29.85 0.15
C PRO A 291 33.19 -28.41 -0.10
N VAL A 292 32.08 -28.28 -0.83
CA VAL A 292 31.35 -27.03 -1.01
C VAL A 292 30.47 -26.80 0.22
N PRO A 293 30.24 -25.55 0.67
CA PRO A 293 29.20 -25.29 1.66
C PRO A 293 27.86 -25.64 1.03
N VAL A 294 27.16 -26.63 1.58
CA VAL A 294 25.75 -26.85 1.25
C VAL A 294 24.99 -25.61 1.73
N ALA A 295 24.20 -24.98 0.86
CA ALA A 295 23.33 -23.90 1.27
C ALA A 295 22.34 -24.46 2.31
N SER A 296 22.34 -23.90 3.52
CA SER A 296 21.34 -24.26 4.52
C SER A 296 20.00 -23.67 4.10
N GLU A 297 19.06 -24.53 3.72
CA GLU A 297 17.65 -24.16 3.57
C GLU A 297 17.15 -23.60 4.92
N ALA A 298 16.58 -22.40 4.89
CA ALA A 298 16.17 -21.59 6.03
C ALA A 298 15.03 -20.64 5.62
#